data_AF-A0A7W1CJR8-F1
#
_entry.id   AF-A0A7W1CJR8-F1
#
_cell.length_a   1.000
_cell.length_b   1.000
_cell.length_c   1.000
_cell.angle_alpha   90.00
_cell.angle_beta   90.00
_cell.angle_gamma   90.00
#
_symmetry.space_group_name_H-M   'P 1'
#
loop_
_entity.id
_entity.type
_entity.pdbx_description
1 polymer ?
#
loop_
_entity_poly.entity_id
_entity_poly.type
_entity_poly.pdbx_seq_one_letter_code
_entity_poly.pdbx_strand_id
1 'polypeptide(L)' 'MKKPNEITAIPQLLDMIDIKGATITIDAAGCQKKIITQIDEGEVDYVVAVKENQPLLYAEIVQTFEAAHAENFYYVPNGI' A
#
# COMPACT_ATOMS: atom_id res chain seq x y z
N MET A 1 12.85 23.26 -15.46
CA MET A 1 12.95 22.31 -14.32
C MET A 1 11.90 21.23 -14.52
N LYS A 2 12.29 19.95 -14.48
CA LYS A 2 11.35 18.82 -14.64
C LYS A 2 10.71 18.58 -13.27
N LYS A 3 9.37 18.67 -13.17
CA LYS A 3 8.68 18.26 -11.94
C LYS A 3 8.98 16.76 -11.72
N PRO A 4 9.49 16.34 -10.56
CA PRO A 4 9.58 14.91 -10.26
C PRO A 4 8.17 14.33 -10.30
N ASN A 5 8.02 13.16 -10.90
CA ASN A 5 6.76 12.43 -10.78
C ASN A 5 6.62 11.89 -9.35
N GLU A 6 5.40 11.60 -8.93
CA GLU A 6 5.10 11.16 -7.57
C GLU A 6 5.92 9.93 -7.16
N ILE A 7 6.12 8.99 -8.09
CA ILE A 7 6.92 7.77 -7.88
C ILE A 7 8.36 8.09 -7.44
N THR A 8 8.96 9.15 -8.01
CA THR A 8 10.31 9.59 -7.64
C THR A 8 10.34 10.54 -6.43
N ALA A 9 9.28 11.31 -6.22
CA ALA A 9 9.23 12.33 -5.18
C ALA A 9 8.90 11.76 -3.79
N ILE A 10 8.02 10.75 -3.73
CA ILE A 10 7.59 10.15 -2.46
C ILE A 10 8.77 9.59 -1.65
N PRO A 11 9.71 8.79 -2.22
CA PRO A 11 10.87 8.30 -1.47
C PRO A 11 11.71 9.42 -0.85
N GLN A 12 11.91 10.51 -1.60
CA GLN A 12 12.68 11.66 -1.11
C GLN A 12 11.94 12.40 0.01
N LEU A 13 10.61 12.48 -0.08
CA LEU A 13 9.80 13.09 0.96
C LEU A 13 9.85 12.27 2.26
N LEU A 14 9.76 10.94 2.17
CA LEU A 14 9.86 10.03 3.32
C LEU A 14 11.21 10.18 4.03
N ASP A 15 12.31 10.37 3.30
CA ASP A 15 13.64 10.61 3.89
C ASP A 15 13.75 11.97 4.62
N MET A 16 12.87 12.92 4.31
CA MET A 16 12.93 14.29 4.83
C MET A 16 12.03 14.55 6.03
N ILE A 17 11.11 13.63 6.34
CA ILE A 17 10.11 13.82 7.39
C ILE A 17 10.21 12.72 8.45
N ASP A 18 9.98 13.07 9.71
CA ASP A 18 9.81 12.06 10.77
C ASP A 18 8.41 11.46 10.66
N ILE A 19 8.35 10.17 10.33
CA ILE A 19 7.10 9.42 10.19
C ILE A 19 6.73 8.65 11.45
N LYS A 20 7.55 8.67 12.51
CA LYS A 20 7.34 7.82 13.69
C LYS A 20 5.98 8.07 14.33
N GLY A 21 5.21 7.00 14.49
CA GLY A 21 3.87 7.05 15.09
C GLY A 21 2.81 7.71 14.20
N ALA A 22 3.12 8.00 12.93
CA ALA A 22 2.14 8.41 11.95
C ALA A 22 1.49 7.20 11.28
N THR A 23 0.29 7.40 10.73
CA THR A 23 -0.30 6.47 9.76
C THR A 23 -0.12 7.06 8.37
N ILE A 24 0.53 6.32 7.47
CA ILE A 24 0.80 6.76 6.10
C ILE A 24 -0.31 6.29 5.17
N THR A 25 -0.97 7.23 4.48
CA THR A 25 -1.96 6.89 3.45
C THR A 25 -1.47 7.33 2.07
N ILE A 26 -1.48 6.42 1.09
CA ILE A 26 -0.99 6.71 -0.27
C ILE A 26 -2.00 6.21 -1.30
N ASP A 27 -2.14 6.97 -2.38
CA ASP A 27 -2.98 6.59 -3.51
C ASP A 27 -2.40 5.40 -4.30
N ALA A 28 -3.12 4.99 -5.35
CA ALA A 28 -2.70 3.85 -6.14
C ALA A 28 -1.39 4.09 -6.88
N ALA A 29 -1.11 5.32 -7.35
CA ALA A 29 0.11 5.62 -8.10
C ALA A 29 1.37 5.40 -7.24
N GLY A 30 1.28 5.74 -5.95
CA GLY A 30 2.34 5.53 -4.97
C GLY A 30 2.43 4.10 -4.39
N CYS A 31 1.52 3.17 -4.74
CA CYS A 31 1.61 1.76 -4.39
C CYS A 31 2.74 1.05 -5.18
N GLN A 32 3.98 1.43 -4.91
CA GLN A 32 5.19 0.88 -5.53
C GLN A 32 5.98 0.13 -4.48
N LYS A 33 6.50 -1.05 -4.82
CA LYS A 33 7.26 -1.90 -3.88
C LYS A 33 8.32 -1.11 -3.09
N LYS A 34 9.11 -0.28 -3.78
CA LYS A 34 10.14 0.55 -3.14
C LYS A 34 9.57 1.53 -2.09
N ILE A 35 8.45 2.18 -2.40
CA ILE A 35 7.80 3.12 -1.48
C ILE A 35 7.27 2.38 -0.25
N ILE A 36 6.61 1.23 -0.46
CA ILE A 36 6.07 0.43 0.63
C ILE A 36 7.17 -0.12 1.52
N THR A 37 8.27 -0.62 0.96
CA THR A 37 9.43 -1.08 1.73
C THR A 37 10.02 0.03 2.61
N GLN A 38 10.15 1.25 2.09
CA GLN A 38 10.68 2.38 2.86
C GLN A 38 9.75 2.81 4.00
N ILE A 39 8.43 2.69 3.82
CA ILE A 39 7.45 2.96 4.88
C ILE A 39 7.51 1.85 5.95
N ASP A 40 7.58 0.59 5.54
CA ASP A 40 7.66 -0.57 6.42
C ASP A 40 8.94 -0.54 7.28
N GLU A 41 10.08 -0.14 6.70
CA GLU A 41 11.34 0.12 7.43
C GLU A 41 11.20 1.22 8.49
N GLY A 42 10.24 2.12 8.33
CA GLY A 42 9.89 3.15 9.32
C GLY A 42 9.12 2.63 10.54
N GLU A 43 8.70 1.35 10.53
CA GLU A 43 7.87 0.72 11.56
C GLU A 43 6.58 1.53 11.85
N VAL A 44 5.90 1.97 10.78
CA VAL A 44 4.66 2.75 10.84
C VAL A 44 3.49 2.02 10.21
N ASP A 45 2.28 2.31 10.68
CA ASP A 45 1.06 1.82 10.04
C ASP A 45 0.84 2.50 8.68
N TYR A 46 0.28 1.76 7.71
CA TYR A 46 -0.02 2.32 6.40
C TYR A 46 -1.31 1.76 5.78
N VAL A 47 -1.98 2.61 4.99
CA VAL A 47 -3.16 2.26 4.18
C VAL A 47 -2.92 2.72 2.75
N VAL A 48 -2.89 1.78 1.81
CA VAL A 48 -2.50 2.07 0.43
C VAL A 48 -3.56 1.55 -0.52
N ALA A 49 -3.94 2.39 -1.49
CA ALA A 49 -4.85 1.95 -2.54
C ALA A 49 -4.12 1.05 -3.55
N VAL A 50 -4.73 -0.07 -3.95
CA VAL A 50 -4.20 -0.95 -5.00
C VAL A 50 -5.16 -0.92 -6.19
N LYS A 51 -4.61 -0.74 -7.40
CA LYS A 51 -5.34 -0.81 -8.68
C LYS A 51 -4.50 -1.59 -9.71
N GLU A 52 -4.82 -1.40 -10.99
CA GLU A 52 -4.15 -2.05 -12.13
C GLU A 52 -2.65 -1.73 -12.27
N ASN A 53 -2.13 -0.73 -11.55
CA ASN A 53 -0.68 -0.48 -11.49
C ASN A 53 0.11 -1.58 -10.76
N GLN A 54 -0.58 -2.46 -10.01
CA GLN A 54 -0.05 -3.70 -9.45
C GLN A 54 -0.96 -4.86 -9.83
N PRO A 55 -0.93 -5.33 -11.10
CA PRO A 55 -1.98 -6.17 -11.66
C PRO A 55 -2.14 -7.53 -10.97
N LEU A 56 -1.03 -8.16 -10.56
CA LEU A 56 -1.06 -9.43 -9.83
C LEU A 56 -1.67 -9.24 -8.43
N LEU A 57 -1.17 -8.28 -7.66
CA LEU A 57 -1.67 -7.99 -6.32
C LEU A 57 -3.15 -7.59 -6.35
N TYR A 58 -3.56 -6.79 -7.34
CA TYR A 58 -4.95 -6.41 -7.52
C TYR A 58 -5.85 -7.64 -7.77
N ALA A 59 -5.43 -8.54 -8.66
CA ALA A 59 -6.16 -9.78 -8.93
C ALA A 59 -6.25 -10.68 -7.68
N GLU A 60 -5.18 -10.81 -6.92
CA GLU A 60 -5.15 -11.60 -5.68
C GLU A 60 -6.06 -11.01 -4.60
N ILE A 61 -6.07 -9.68 -4.43
CA ILE A 61 -7.00 -8.99 -3.52
C ILE A 61 -8.44 -9.28 -3.94
N VAL A 62 -8.79 -9.05 -5.21
CA VAL A 62 -10.15 -9.30 -5.71
C VAL A 62 -10.57 -10.76 -5.46
N GLN A 63 -9.73 -11.72 -5.85
CA GLN A 63 -10.00 -13.15 -5.66
C GLN A 63 -10.19 -13.50 -4.18
N THR A 64 -9.36 -12.93 -3.29
CA THR A 64 -9.44 -13.19 -1.85
C THR A 64 -10.77 -12.68 -1.28
N PHE A 65 -11.18 -11.45 -1.63
CA PHE A 65 -12.44 -10.88 -1.17
C PHE A 65 -13.66 -11.59 -1.76
N GLU A 66 -13.61 -12.02 -3.03
CA GLU A 66 -14.68 -12.82 -3.64
C GLU A 66 -14.85 -14.19 -2.97
N ALA A 67 -13.74 -14.88 -2.71
CA ALA A 67 -13.76 -16.17 -2.01
C ALA A 67 -14.28 -16.01 -0.57
N ALA A 68 -13.84 -14.98 0.15
CA ALA A 68 -14.33 -14.67 1.48
C ALA A 68 -15.84 -14.34 1.46
N HIS A 69 -16.30 -13.58 0.46
CA HIS A 69 -17.71 -13.23 0.31
C HIS A 69 -18.60 -14.45 0.02
N ALA A 70 -18.14 -15.38 -0.84
CA ALA A 70 -18.87 -16.62 -1.14
C ALA A 70 -19.13 -17.47 0.12
N GLU A 71 -18.21 -17.42 1.08
CA GLU A 71 -18.32 -18.10 2.38
C GLU A 71 -18.92 -17.21 3.48
N ASN A 72 -19.57 -16.08 3.14
CA ASN A 72 -20.10 -15.10 4.11
C ASN A 72 -19.08 -14.70 5.19
N PHE A 73 -17.81 -14.66 4.84
CA PHE A 73 -16.67 -14.38 5.71
C PHE A 73 -16.51 -15.35 6.92
N TYR A 74 -17.21 -16.50 6.94
CA TYR A 74 -17.20 -17.43 8.09
C TYR A 74 -15.82 -18.04 8.40
N TYR A 75 -14.97 -18.22 7.39
CA TYR A 75 -13.64 -18.82 7.53
C TYR A 75 -12.50 -17.83 7.37
N VAL A 76 -12.77 -16.52 7.39
CA VAL A 76 -11.70 -15.53 7.36
C VAL A 76 -11.05 -15.52 8.75
N PRO A 77 -9.74 -15.81 8.85
CA PRO A 77 -9.05 -15.77 10.13
C PRO A 77 -9.26 -14.41 10.79
N ASN A 78 -9.68 -14.41 12.05
CA ASN A 78 -9.76 -13.19 12.84
C ASN A 78 -8.34 -12.73 13.18
N GLY A 79 -7.75 -11.89 12.31
CA GLY A 79 -6.45 -11.27 12.51
C GLY A 79 -5.43 -11.68 11.45
N ILE A 80 -5.20 -10.74 10.52
CA ILE A 80 -3.86 -10.47 9.99
C ILE A 80 -3.34 -9.29 10.81
#